data_AF-C5M8B9-F1
#
_entry.id   AF-C5M8B9-F1
#
_cell.length_a   1.000
_cell.length_b   1.000
_cell.length_c   1.000
_cell.angle_alpha   90.00
_cell.angle_beta   90.00
_cell.angle_gamma   90.00
#
_symmetry.space_group_name_H-M   'P 1'
#
loop_
_entity.id
_entity.type
_entity.pdbx_description
1 polymer ?
#
loop_
_entity_poly.entity_id
_entity_poly.type
_entity_poly.pdbx_seq_one_letter_code
_entity_poly.pdbx_strand_id
1 'polypeptide(L)'
;MSTFLQSFKISQASDEYKQRRKTQMLKFFTASAITILTSRFAYRSTIARQYVPTLFQGNHSPPLSYNFTTDAAVAVATGTILCGSVSSMLVLGGFWILDVSNLGEFGWRMKEKLGGLEKEKHLGEMEMDEESRYIQDSLNDLLDGKYDFEEEGGNNSVA
;
A
#
# COMPACT_ATOMS: atom_id res chain seq x y z
N MET A 1 30.61 -3.08 -12.41
CA MET A 1 29.22 -3.33 -12.00
C MET A 1 29.06 -4.77 -11.50
N SER A 2 29.73 -5.15 -10.40
CA SER A 2 29.84 -6.56 -9.96
C SER A 2 30.09 -6.75 -8.45
N THR A 3 30.02 -5.70 -7.62
CA THR A 3 30.39 -5.77 -6.19
C THR A 3 29.23 -5.50 -5.22
N PHE A 4 28.05 -5.10 -5.71
CA PHE A 4 26.88 -4.81 -4.85
C PHE A 4 26.03 -6.03 -4.49
N LEU A 5 26.28 -7.18 -5.11
CA LEU A 5 25.70 -8.48 -4.75
C LEU A 5 26.68 -9.32 -3.93
N GLN A 6 27.62 -8.69 -3.21
CA GLN A 6 28.43 -9.40 -2.24
C GLN A 6 27.48 -9.97 -1.19
N SER A 7 27.39 -11.29 -1.18
CA SER A 7 26.35 -12.08 -0.54
C SER A 7 26.22 -11.71 0.94
N PHE A 8 25.20 -10.92 1.28
CA PHE A 8 24.78 -10.71 2.66
C PHE A 8 24.41 -12.08 3.23
N LYS A 9 25.36 -12.72 3.92
CA LYS A 9 25.11 -13.98 4.60
C LYS A 9 24.15 -13.68 5.73
N ILE A 10 22.92 -14.20 5.62
CA ILE A 10 21.87 -14.06 6.64
C ILE A 10 22.39 -14.46 8.04
N SER A 11 23.42 -15.31 8.12
CA SER A 11 24.07 -15.68 9.38
C SER A 11 24.71 -14.50 10.14
N GLN A 12 25.14 -13.43 9.44
CA GLN A 12 25.70 -12.23 10.04
C GLN A 12 24.66 -11.14 10.32
N ALA A 13 23.39 -11.35 9.95
CA ALA A 13 22.33 -10.40 10.23
C ALA A 13 22.01 -10.35 11.74
N SER A 14 21.61 -9.18 12.22
CA SER A 14 21.10 -9.04 13.60
C SER A 14 19.91 -9.97 13.83
N ASP A 15 19.76 -10.46 15.06
CA ASP A 15 18.67 -11.38 15.37
C ASP A 15 17.29 -10.72 15.24
N GLU A 16 17.22 -9.41 15.43
CA GLU A 16 16.02 -8.60 15.16
C GLU A 16 15.62 -8.65 13.68
N TYR A 17 16.57 -8.49 12.76
CA TYR A 17 16.31 -8.60 11.33
C TYR A 17 15.79 -9.99 10.95
N LYS A 18 16.39 -11.05 11.52
CA LYS A 18 15.95 -12.44 11.28
C LYS A 18 14.52 -12.67 11.77
N GLN A 19 14.16 -12.17 12.95
CA GLN A 19 12.80 -12.28 13.48
C GLN A 19 11.79 -11.52 12.61
N ARG A 20 12.12 -10.28 12.22
CA ARG A 20 11.27 -9.47 11.34
C ARG A 20 11.01 -10.16 10.00
N ARG A 21 12.04 -10.70 9.36
CA ARG A 21 11.90 -11.47 8.11
C ARG A 21 11.08 -12.75 8.26
N LYS A 22 11.16 -13.44 9.41
CA LYS A 22 10.29 -14.58 9.71
C LYS A 22 8.82 -14.17 9.78
N THR A 23 8.51 -13.06 10.44
CA THR A 23 7.13 -12.56 10.56
C THR A 23 6.57 -12.13 9.21
N GLN A 24 7.35 -11.41 8.40
CA GLN A 24 6.95 -11.03 7.04
C GLN A 24 6.76 -12.26 6.14
N MET A 25 7.66 -13.25 6.24
CA MET A 25 7.54 -14.53 5.52
C MET A 25 6.23 -15.22 5.89
N LEU A 26 5.93 -15.35 7.19
CA LEU A 26 4.72 -16.00 7.66
C LEU A 26 3.46 -15.33 7.09
N LYS A 27 3.39 -13.99 7.13
CA LYS A 27 2.27 -13.24 6.56
C LYS A 27 2.08 -13.53 5.06
N PHE A 28 3.17 -13.50 4.29
CA PHE A 28 3.13 -13.80 2.87
C PHE A 28 2.69 -15.24 2.59
N PHE A 29 3.22 -16.23 3.32
CA PHE A 29 2.83 -17.63 3.16
C PHE A 29 1.36 -17.86 3.51
N THR A 30 0.86 -17.23 4.57
CA THR A 30 -0.56 -17.31 4.94
C THR A 30 -1.45 -16.73 3.84
N ALA A 31 -1.11 -15.55 3.31
CA ALA A 31 -1.85 -14.95 2.20
C ALA A 31 -1.78 -15.79 0.92
N SER A 32 -0.63 -16.40 0.64
CA SER A 32 -0.45 -17.31 -0.49
C SER A 32 -1.30 -18.57 -0.34
N ALA A 33 -1.35 -19.16 0.85
CA ALA A 33 -2.19 -20.32 1.15
C ALA A 33 -3.68 -20.00 0.96
N ILE A 34 -4.14 -18.85 1.48
CA ILE A 34 -5.51 -18.37 1.25
C ILE A 34 -5.77 -18.21 -0.25
N THR A 35 -4.85 -17.60 -1.00
CA THR A 35 -5.00 -17.40 -2.44
C THR A 35 -5.11 -18.71 -3.21
N ILE A 36 -4.33 -19.74 -2.83
CA ILE A 36 -4.43 -21.09 -3.43
C ILE A 36 -5.78 -21.75 -3.11
N LEU A 37 -6.27 -21.59 -1.88
CA LEU A 37 -7.58 -22.14 -1.49
C LEU A 37 -8.71 -21.42 -2.23
N THR A 38 -8.66 -20.10 -2.29
CA THR A 38 -9.63 -19.29 -3.01
C THR A 38 -9.61 -19.55 -4.51
N SER A 39 -8.43 -19.71 -5.12
CA SER A 39 -8.33 -20.04 -6.55
C SER A 39 -8.91 -21.41 -6.88
N ARG A 40 -8.69 -22.41 -6.01
CA ARG A 40 -9.35 -23.72 -6.14
C ARG A 40 -10.86 -23.63 -5.96
N PHE A 41 -11.33 -22.84 -5.00
CA PHE A 41 -12.76 -22.63 -4.79
C PHE A 41 -13.40 -21.95 -6.00
N ALA A 42 -12.78 -20.89 -6.53
CA ALA A 42 -13.23 -20.19 -7.72
C ALA A 42 -13.30 -21.14 -8.93
N TYR A 43 -12.23 -21.91 -9.17
CA TYR A 43 -12.19 -22.89 -10.26
C TYR A 43 -13.34 -23.91 -10.18
N ARG A 44 -13.55 -24.50 -9.00
CA ARG A 44 -14.66 -25.45 -8.78
C ARG A 44 -16.03 -24.77 -8.93
N SER A 45 -16.17 -23.55 -8.44
CA SER A 45 -17.41 -22.78 -8.56
C SER A 45 -17.77 -22.55 -10.03
N THR A 46 -16.81 -22.13 -10.85
CA THR A 46 -17.04 -21.89 -12.29
C THR A 46 -17.40 -23.17 -13.04
N ILE A 47 -16.70 -24.28 -12.81
CA ILE A 47 -16.99 -25.55 -13.51
C ILE A 47 -18.37 -26.08 -13.14
N ALA A 48 -18.76 -26.01 -11.87
CA ALA A 48 -20.06 -26.51 -11.42
C ALA A 48 -21.26 -25.76 -12.05
N ARG A 49 -21.02 -24.59 -12.64
CA ARG A 49 -22.04 -23.71 -13.25
C ARG A 49 -22.04 -23.76 -14.77
N GLN A 50 -21.11 -24.51 -15.39
CA GLN A 50 -21.11 -24.65 -16.83
C GLN A 50 -22.38 -25.35 -17.29
N TYR A 51 -23.15 -24.67 -18.13
CA TYR A 51 -24.30 -25.26 -18.79
C TYR A 51 -23.84 -26.15 -19.95
N VAL A 52 -24.22 -27.43 -19.91
CA VAL A 52 -24.04 -28.38 -21.02
C VAL A 52 -25.42 -28.63 -21.63
N PRO A 53 -25.72 -28.10 -22.83
CA PRO A 53 -27.02 -28.29 -23.45
C PRO A 53 -27.25 -29.75 -23.81
N THR A 54 -28.45 -30.25 -23.53
CA THR A 54 -28.90 -31.57 -23.96
C THR A 54 -29.43 -31.51 -25.41
N LEU A 55 -29.44 -32.65 -26.13
CA LEU A 55 -29.83 -32.72 -27.55
C LEU A 55 -31.22 -32.15 -27.88
N PHE A 56 -32.09 -32.00 -26.89
CA PHE A 56 -33.47 -31.50 -27.04
C PHE A 56 -33.69 -30.13 -26.39
N GLN A 57 -32.65 -29.47 -25.86
CA GLN A 57 -32.75 -28.10 -25.39
C GLN A 57 -32.43 -27.14 -26.55
N GLY A 58 -33.41 -26.30 -26.92
CA GLY A 58 -33.21 -25.30 -27.96
C GLY A 58 -32.12 -24.31 -27.58
N ASN A 59 -31.10 -24.16 -28.43
CA ASN A 59 -29.91 -23.33 -28.18
C ASN A 59 -30.19 -21.83 -27.94
N HIS A 60 -31.41 -21.37 -28.23
CA HIS A 60 -31.80 -19.95 -28.15
C HIS A 60 -32.37 -19.54 -26.78
N SER A 61 -32.71 -20.50 -25.91
CA SER A 61 -33.34 -20.21 -24.63
C SER A 61 -32.42 -20.68 -23.49
N PRO A 62 -32.09 -19.80 -22.53
CA PRO A 62 -31.35 -20.22 -21.36
C PRO A 62 -32.14 -21.27 -20.56
N PRO A 63 -31.47 -22.12 -19.79
CA PRO A 63 -32.13 -23.20 -19.06
C PRO A 63 -33.22 -22.64 -18.15
N LEU A 64 -34.43 -23.19 -18.19
CA LEU A 64 -35.57 -22.74 -17.38
C LEU A 64 -35.31 -22.81 -15.86
N SER A 65 -34.31 -23.60 -15.43
CA SER A 65 -33.86 -23.70 -14.04
C SER A 65 -32.69 -22.78 -13.69
N TYR A 66 -32.21 -21.93 -14.61
CA TYR A 66 -31.05 -21.07 -14.39
C TYR A 66 -31.43 -19.77 -13.70
N ASN A 67 -30.99 -19.61 -12.45
CA ASN A 67 -31.21 -18.37 -11.71
C ASN A 67 -30.04 -17.41 -11.89
N PHE A 68 -30.17 -16.53 -12.89
CA PHE A 68 -29.18 -15.52 -13.26
C PHE A 68 -28.74 -14.62 -12.11
N THR A 69 -29.66 -14.22 -11.22
CA THR A 69 -29.32 -13.28 -10.13
C THR A 69 -28.41 -13.94 -9.11
N THR A 70 -28.72 -15.18 -8.71
CA THR A 70 -27.88 -15.96 -7.79
C THR A 70 -26.54 -16.34 -8.40
N ASP A 71 -26.51 -16.65 -9.69
CA ASP A 71 -25.27 -16.99 -10.36
C ASP A 71 -24.33 -15.78 -10.41
N ALA A 72 -24.84 -14.63 -10.87
CA ALA A 72 -24.10 -13.38 -10.92
C ALA A 72 -23.59 -12.96 -9.53
N ALA A 73 -24.43 -13.05 -8.49
CA ALA A 73 -24.04 -12.70 -7.12
C ALA A 73 -22.84 -13.52 -6.64
N VAL A 74 -22.84 -14.82 -6.87
CA VAL A 74 -21.72 -15.67 -6.45
C VAL A 74 -20.49 -15.50 -7.35
N ALA A 75 -20.66 -15.21 -8.64
CA ALA A 75 -19.55 -14.88 -9.52
C ALA A 75 -18.82 -13.61 -9.04
N VAL A 76 -19.56 -12.58 -8.66
CA VAL A 76 -19.00 -11.35 -8.07
C VAL A 76 -18.34 -11.64 -6.72
N ALA A 77 -18.98 -12.44 -5.86
CA ALA A 77 -18.44 -12.77 -4.55
C ALA A 77 -17.11 -13.55 -4.67
N THR A 78 -17.07 -14.58 -5.51
CA THR A 78 -15.86 -15.38 -5.76
C THR A 78 -14.75 -14.54 -6.39
N GLY A 79 -15.07 -13.71 -7.38
CA GLY A 79 -14.12 -12.78 -7.99
C GLY A 79 -13.55 -11.77 -6.98
N THR A 80 -14.38 -11.23 -6.10
CA THR A 80 -13.95 -10.27 -5.06
C THR A 80 -13.00 -10.92 -4.07
N ILE A 81 -13.31 -12.13 -3.59
CA ILE A 81 -12.43 -12.85 -2.65
C ILE A 81 -11.12 -13.24 -3.34
N LEU A 82 -11.16 -13.66 -4.61
CA LEU A 82 -9.96 -13.98 -5.37
C LEU A 82 -9.08 -12.74 -5.57
N CYS A 83 -9.66 -11.61 -5.99
CA CYS A 83 -8.95 -10.35 -6.15
C CYS A 83 -8.35 -9.87 -4.82
N GLY A 84 -9.12 -9.92 -3.74
CA GLY A 84 -8.65 -9.54 -2.40
C GLY A 84 -7.50 -10.41 -1.90
N SER A 85 -7.58 -11.73 -2.10
CA SER A 85 -6.52 -12.66 -1.71
C SER A 85 -5.24 -12.46 -2.53
N VAL A 86 -5.34 -12.34 -3.85
CA VAL A 86 -4.19 -12.06 -4.74
C VAL A 86 -3.55 -10.71 -4.41
N SER A 87 -4.35 -9.66 -4.21
CA SER A 87 -3.86 -8.32 -3.86
C SER A 87 -3.14 -8.33 -2.51
N SER A 88 -3.71 -9.02 -1.50
CA SER A 88 -3.07 -9.26 -0.20
C SER A 88 -1.72 -9.97 -0.35
N MET A 89 -1.68 -11.03 -1.15
CA MET A 89 -0.45 -11.77 -1.43
C MET A 89 0.63 -10.89 -2.06
N LEU A 90 0.26 -10.03 -3.02
CA LEU A 90 1.18 -9.09 -3.66
C LEU A 90 1.70 -8.03 -2.69
N VAL A 91 0.83 -7.42 -1.87
CA VAL A 91 1.24 -6.40 -0.90
C VAL A 91 2.16 -7.00 0.16
N LEU A 92 1.78 -8.13 0.75
CA LEU A 92 2.60 -8.79 1.78
C LEU A 92 3.89 -9.38 1.20
N GLY A 93 3.87 -9.85 -0.04
CA GLY A 93 5.07 -10.26 -0.76
C GLY A 93 5.99 -9.08 -1.04
N GLY A 94 5.43 -7.93 -1.42
CA GLY A 94 6.17 -6.67 -1.59
C GLY A 94 6.83 -6.21 -0.29
N PHE A 95 6.11 -6.24 0.83
CA PHE A 95 6.65 -5.95 2.16
C PHE A 95 7.77 -6.90 2.55
N TRP A 96 7.65 -8.18 2.19
CA TRP A 96 8.71 -9.15 2.42
C TRP A 96 9.94 -8.79 1.59
N ILE A 97 9.81 -8.65 0.27
CA ILE A 97 10.93 -8.40 -0.65
C ILE A 97 11.66 -7.08 -0.35
N LEU A 98 10.92 -6.01 -0.06
CA LEU A 98 11.49 -4.69 0.22
C LEU A 98 11.99 -4.55 1.67
N ASP A 99 11.78 -5.58 2.49
CA ASP A 99 11.97 -5.56 3.94
C ASP A 99 11.34 -4.30 4.55
N VAL A 100 10.01 -4.26 4.53
CA VAL A 100 9.21 -3.15 5.02
C VAL A 100 8.09 -3.70 5.90
N SER A 101 7.83 -3.07 7.04
CA SER A 101 6.87 -3.58 8.04
C SER A 101 5.51 -2.92 7.97
N ASN A 102 5.47 -1.68 7.49
CA ASN A 102 4.29 -0.83 7.47
C ASN A 102 4.29 0.12 6.25
N LEU A 103 3.13 0.67 5.92
CA LEU A 103 2.98 1.55 4.76
C LEU A 103 3.79 2.86 4.87
N GLY A 104 4.05 3.34 6.09
CA GLY A 104 4.92 4.51 6.31
C GLY A 104 6.37 4.23 5.92
N GLU A 105 6.93 3.11 6.41
CA GLU A 105 8.27 2.66 6.05
C GLU A 105 8.37 2.30 4.56
N PHE A 106 7.27 1.82 3.95
CA PHE A 106 7.18 1.60 2.50
C PHE A 106 7.37 2.89 1.74
N GLY A 107 6.60 3.93 2.09
CA GLY A 107 6.70 5.24 1.46
C GLY A 107 8.11 5.82 1.55
N TRP A 108 8.71 5.74 2.74
CA TRP A 108 10.08 6.22 2.96
C TRP A 108 11.12 5.44 2.13
N ARG A 109 11.10 4.10 2.19
CA ARG A 109 12.01 3.23 1.41
C ARG A 109 11.80 3.41 -0.10
N MET A 110 10.57 3.63 -0.54
CA MET A 110 10.29 3.89 -1.95
C MET A 110 10.82 5.25 -2.38
N LYS A 111 10.61 6.28 -1.55
CA LYS A 111 11.11 7.64 -1.79
C LYS A 111 12.63 7.65 -1.87
N GLU A 112 13.29 6.91 -0.98
CA GLU A 112 14.74 6.69 -1.02
C GLU A 112 15.16 6.00 -2.32
N LYS A 113 14.52 4.89 -2.71
CA LYS A 113 14.84 4.16 -3.95
C LYS A 113 14.55 4.94 -5.24
N LEU A 114 13.55 5.83 -5.22
CA LEU A 114 13.17 6.66 -6.37
C LEU A 114 13.97 7.97 -6.44
N GLY A 115 14.96 8.18 -5.54
CA GLY A 115 15.77 9.40 -5.50
C GLY A 115 15.02 10.63 -4.95
N GLY A 116 13.85 10.42 -4.35
CA GLY A 116 13.05 11.49 -3.75
C GLY A 116 13.75 12.12 -2.55
N LEU A 117 14.58 11.37 -1.82
CA LEU A 117 15.35 11.89 -0.68
C LEU A 117 16.50 12.80 -1.14
N GLU A 118 17.19 12.43 -2.22
CA GLU A 118 18.19 13.30 -2.87
C GLU A 118 17.54 14.54 -3.46
N LYS A 119 16.40 14.41 -4.14
CA LYS A 119 15.65 15.56 -4.64
C LYS A 119 15.18 16.48 -3.52
N GLU A 120 14.70 15.95 -2.40
CA GLU A 120 14.31 16.77 -1.25
C GLU A 120 15.49 17.55 -0.67
N LYS A 121 16.64 16.87 -0.54
CA LYS A 121 17.85 17.52 -0.05
C LYS A 121 18.32 18.61 -1.01
N HIS A 122 18.25 18.34 -2.32
CA HIS A 122 18.62 19.30 -3.35
C HIS A 122 17.63 20.47 -3.48
N LEU A 123 16.34 20.26 -3.15
CA LEU A 123 15.32 21.30 -3.05
C LEU A 123 15.50 22.14 -1.78
N GLY A 124 15.92 21.54 -0.67
CA GLY A 124 16.23 22.26 0.56
C GLY A 124 17.52 23.08 0.49
N GLU A 125 18.47 22.69 -0.37
CA GLU A 125 19.70 23.44 -0.64
C GLU A 125 19.52 24.52 -1.73
N MET A 126 18.39 24.53 -2.46
CA MET A 126 18.09 25.60 -3.41
C MET A 126 17.75 26.90 -2.66
N GLU A 127 18.32 28.00 -3.13
CA GLU A 127 18.15 29.32 -2.52
C GLU A 127 16.67 29.70 -2.52
N MET A 128 16.08 29.78 -1.33
CA MET A 128 14.66 30.11 -1.18
C MET A 128 14.44 31.54 -1.63
N ASP A 129 13.52 31.69 -2.58
CA ASP A 129 12.93 32.97 -2.96
C ASP A 129 12.45 33.76 -1.72
N GLU A 130 12.55 35.08 -1.80
CA GLU A 130 12.38 35.99 -0.66
C GLU A 130 10.94 35.95 -0.11
N GLU A 131 9.96 35.79 -1.00
CA GLU A 131 8.54 35.61 -0.63
C GLU A 131 8.31 34.27 0.09
N SER A 132 8.94 33.21 -0.41
CA SER A 132 8.89 31.88 0.21
C SER A 132 9.52 31.86 1.61
N ARG A 133 10.58 32.64 1.82
CA ARG A 133 11.27 32.81 3.11
C ARG A 133 10.40 33.52 4.14
N TYR A 134 9.76 34.61 3.73
CA TYR A 134 8.82 35.34 4.59
C TYR A 134 7.66 34.45 5.07
N ILE A 135 7.09 33.64 4.17
CA ILE A 135 6.00 32.71 4.52
C ILE A 135 6.48 31.63 5.50
N GLN A 136 7.68 31.08 5.28
CA GLN A 136 8.22 30.01 6.12
C GLN A 136 8.56 30.52 7.53
N ASP A 137 9.13 31.72 7.65
CA ASP A 137 9.38 32.37 8.95
C ASP A 137 8.07 32.72 9.66
N SER A 138 7.08 33.25 8.95
CA SER A 138 5.76 33.55 9.51
C SER A 138 5.06 32.29 10.06
N LEU A 139 5.21 31.16 9.37
CA LEU A 139 4.69 29.86 9.82
C LEU A 139 5.46 29.32 11.03
N ASN A 140 6.80 29.46 11.06
CA ASN A 140 7.61 29.05 12.19
C ASN A 140 7.30 29.89 13.43
N ASP A 141 7.15 31.20 13.30
CA ASP A 141 6.77 32.08 14.41
C ASP A 141 5.37 31.76 14.97
N LEU A 142 4.43 31.37 14.10
CA LEU A 142 3.12 30.86 14.52
C LEU A 142 3.25 29.53 15.30
N LEU A 143 4.12 28.63 14.85
CA LEU A 143 4.28 27.30 15.43
C LEU A 143 5.05 27.33 16.77
N ASP A 144 6.05 28.20 16.88
CA ASP A 144 6.83 28.44 18.10
C ASP A 144 6.07 29.31 19.12
N GLY A 145 4.87 29.78 18.77
CA GLY A 145 4.03 30.56 19.65
C GLY A 145 4.56 31.97 19.93
N LYS A 146 5.46 32.49 19.08
CA LYS A 146 6.01 33.85 19.16
C LYS A 146 5.06 34.93 18.65
N TYR A 147 3.77 34.67 18.64
CA TYR A 147 2.77 35.74 18.53
C TYR A 147 2.64 36.43 19.88
N ASP A 148 3.58 37.31 20.16
CA ASP A 148 3.41 38.34 21.17
C ASP A 148 2.34 39.31 20.64
N PHE A 149 1.13 39.21 21.20
CA PHE A 149 0.20 40.32 21.17
C PHE A 149 0.83 41.42 22.02
N GLU A 150 1.70 42.25 21.44
CA GLU A 150 2.05 43.51 22.06
C GLU A 150 0.74 44.28 22.25
N GLU A 151 0.34 44.39 23.52
CA GLU A 151 -0.76 45.20 23.98
C GLU A 151 -0.63 46.60 23.38
N GLU A 152 -1.68 47.07 22.71
CA GLU A 152 -1.91 48.50 22.46
C GLU A 152 -2.13 49.21 23.82
N GLY A 153 -1.05 49.34 24.59
CA GLY A 153 -0.93 50.13 25.81
C GLY A 153 -0.22 51.45 25.52
N GLY A 154 -0.68 52.18 24.51
CA GLY A 154 -0.17 53.49 24.11
C GLY A 154 -0.52 54.56 25.14
N ASN A 155 0.40 54.76 26.08
CA ASN A 155 0.44 55.77 27.12
C ASN A 155 0.26 57.21 26.55
N ASN A 156 -0.94 57.78 26.70
CA ASN A 156 -1.17 59.22 26.49
C ASN A 156 -0.66 60.00 27.72
N SER A 157 0.64 60.29 27.75
CA SER A 157 1.19 61.42 28.53
C SER A 157 1.39 62.60 27.59
N VAL A 158 0.38 63.47 27.50
CA VAL A 158 0.56 64.84 27.01
C VAL A 158 0.69 65.73 28.25
N ALA A 159 1.76 66.52 28.23
CA ALA A 159 2.18 67.49 29.23
C ALA A 159 1.10 68.50 29.64
#